data_AF-A0AAU1SSM7-F1
#
_entry.id   AF-A0AAU1SSM7-F1
#
_cell.length_a   1.000
_cell.length_b   1.000
_cell.length_c   1.000
_cell.angle_alpha   90.00
_cell.angle_beta   90.00
_cell.angle_gamma   90.00
#
_symmetry.space_group_name_H-M   'P 1'
#
loop_
_entity.id
_entity.type
_entity.pdbx_description
1 polymer ?
#
loop_
_entity_poly.entity_id
_entity_poly.type
_entity_poly.pdbx_seq_one_letter_code
_entity_poly.pdbx_strand_id
1 'polypeptide(L)'
;MPNANEDNPSALSQVQRRAVSELLRVAPVADDLARRFQEAGFSLALVGGSVRDALLGRLGNDLDFTTDARPEDVLKIVRPWADAVWEVGIAFGTVGCQKDGYQVEVTTYRSEAYDRTSRKPEVSYGDSIEEDLVRRDFTVNAMAVALPEKEFIDPHGGLDDLAERVLRTPGTPEESFSDDPLRMMRAARFAAQLDFEVAPEVVKAMKNMADRIDIVSAERVRDELNKLILSAHPREGLTLLVDTGLAGHVLPELPELRLERDEHHRHKDVYDHTLIVLEQAMALESDGPDLVLRLSALLHDIGKPRTRRFEDDGRVSFHHHEVVGAKMTKKRMTALKYSNELVKDVSRLVELHLRFHGYGTGEWTDSAVRRYVRDAGPLLDRLHKLTRSDCTTRNKRKANALGRAYDGLEERIARLKEQEELDSIRPDLDGNQIQEILGIRPGPAIGQAYKFLLELRLENGPMEHDVAVAALKEWWAAQQNAE
;
A
#
# COMPACT_ATOMS: atom_id res chain seq x y z
N MET A 1 12.00 -48.62 36.18
CA MET A 1 12.83 -48.48 34.96
C MET A 1 11.89 -47.95 33.89
N PRO A 2 12.20 -46.79 33.28
CA PRO A 2 11.54 -45.52 33.62
C PRO A 2 10.28 -45.20 32.80
N ASN A 3 9.45 -44.33 33.41
CA ASN A 3 8.24 -43.71 32.89
C ASN A 3 8.49 -42.99 31.55
N ALA A 4 7.74 -43.38 30.52
CA ALA A 4 7.52 -42.58 29.33
C ALA A 4 6.37 -41.59 29.61
N ASN A 5 6.70 -40.49 30.27
CA ASN A 5 5.95 -39.24 30.26
C ASN A 5 6.93 -38.17 30.75
N GLU A 6 7.94 -37.90 29.91
CA GLU A 6 8.66 -36.64 29.98
C GLU A 6 7.82 -35.61 29.21
N ASP A 7 7.38 -34.60 29.95
CA ASP A 7 6.70 -33.40 29.48
C ASP A 7 7.37 -32.82 28.24
N ASN A 8 6.69 -32.93 27.09
CA ASN A 8 7.01 -32.14 25.91
C ASN A 8 6.17 -30.85 26.00
N PRO A 9 6.75 -29.69 26.35
CA PRO A 9 5.98 -28.46 26.52
C PRO A 9 5.29 -28.10 25.20
N SER A 10 3.96 -28.03 25.22
CA SER A 10 3.12 -27.68 24.06
C SER A 10 3.56 -26.34 23.45
N ALA A 11 3.32 -26.16 22.15
CA ALA A 11 3.56 -24.88 21.46
C ALA A 11 2.94 -23.69 22.21
N LEU A 12 1.77 -23.91 22.84
CA LEU A 12 1.08 -22.97 23.73
C LEU A 12 1.94 -22.53 24.91
N SER A 13 2.67 -23.44 25.58
CA SER A 13 3.56 -23.08 26.69
C SER A 13 4.73 -22.19 26.25
N GLN A 14 5.20 -22.32 25.01
CA GLN A 14 6.27 -21.45 24.48
C GLN A 14 5.74 -20.07 24.09
N VAL A 15 4.56 -20.00 23.47
CA VAL A 15 3.87 -18.75 23.11
C VAL A 15 3.54 -17.94 24.37
N GLN A 16 3.00 -18.59 25.41
CA GLN A 16 2.70 -17.94 26.69
C GLN A 16 3.97 -17.40 27.37
N ARG A 17 5.07 -18.15 27.39
CA ARG A 17 6.36 -17.66 27.95
C ARG A 17 6.92 -16.46 27.19
N ARG A 18 6.77 -16.42 25.86
CA ARG A 18 7.19 -15.27 25.03
C ARG A 18 6.33 -14.04 25.31
N ALA A 19 5.01 -14.19 25.36
CA ALA A 19 4.13 -13.09 25.75
C ALA A 19 4.48 -12.54 27.13
N VAL A 20 4.70 -13.38 28.14
CA VAL A 20 5.11 -12.93 29.48
C VAL A 20 6.42 -12.14 29.40
N SER A 21 7.41 -12.59 28.63
CA SER A 21 8.68 -11.85 28.45
C SER A 21 8.52 -10.49 27.76
N GLU A 22 7.70 -10.40 26.71
CA GLU A 22 7.44 -9.13 26.00
C GLU A 22 6.59 -8.17 26.84
N LEU A 23 5.57 -8.69 27.54
CA LEU A 23 4.76 -7.93 28.49
C LEU A 23 5.62 -7.37 29.64
N LEU A 24 6.66 -8.09 30.07
CA LEU A 24 7.64 -7.59 31.04
C LEU A 24 8.49 -6.42 30.52
N ARG A 25 8.69 -6.30 29.19
CA ARG A 25 9.44 -5.17 28.60
C ARG A 25 8.67 -3.87 28.67
N VAL A 26 7.35 -3.93 28.43
CA VAL A 26 6.45 -2.78 28.48
C VAL A 26 5.87 -2.52 29.87
N ALA A 27 6.11 -3.46 30.80
CA ALA A 27 5.63 -3.41 32.17
C ALA A 27 5.89 -2.08 32.90
N PRO A 28 7.01 -1.34 32.74
CA PRO A 28 7.17 -0.09 33.49
C PRO A 28 6.12 0.96 33.15
N VAL A 29 5.78 1.11 31.86
CA VAL A 29 4.77 2.07 31.38
C VAL A 29 3.37 1.52 31.63
N ALA A 30 3.13 0.24 31.31
CA ALA A 30 1.83 -0.41 31.47
C ALA A 30 1.42 -0.54 32.95
N ASP A 31 2.34 -0.95 33.84
CA ASP A 31 2.07 -1.12 35.27
C ASP A 31 1.86 0.25 35.95
N ASP A 32 2.60 1.30 35.56
CA ASP A 32 2.38 2.64 36.11
C ASP A 32 1.03 3.22 35.67
N LEU A 33 0.68 3.05 34.40
CA LEU A 33 -0.62 3.44 33.88
C LEU A 33 -1.75 2.69 34.59
N ALA A 34 -1.62 1.37 34.72
CA ALA A 34 -2.60 0.54 35.42
C ALA A 34 -2.83 0.98 36.87
N ARG A 35 -1.74 1.28 37.60
CA ARG A 35 -1.83 1.79 38.97
C ARG A 35 -2.65 3.09 39.04
N ARG A 36 -2.45 4.01 38.11
CA ARG A 36 -3.18 5.28 38.05
C ARG A 36 -4.66 5.10 37.75
N PHE A 37 -5.00 4.17 36.86
CA PHE A 37 -6.40 3.80 36.60
C PHE A 37 -7.05 3.16 37.83
N GLN A 38 -6.34 2.25 38.51
CA GLN A 38 -6.80 1.62 39.74
C GLN A 38 -7.01 2.63 40.88
N GLU A 39 -6.09 3.58 41.06
CA GLU A 39 -6.21 4.68 42.04
C GLU A 39 -7.41 5.60 41.75
N ALA A 40 -7.78 5.74 40.47
CA ALA A 40 -8.96 6.48 40.03
C ALA A 40 -10.26 5.64 40.07
N GLY A 41 -10.18 4.35 40.43
CA GLY A 41 -11.33 3.45 40.55
C GLY A 41 -11.79 2.79 39.24
N PHE A 42 -10.92 2.72 38.23
CA PHE A 42 -11.21 2.15 36.92
C PHE A 42 -10.35 0.92 36.62
N SER A 43 -10.88 0.04 35.78
CA SER A 43 -10.18 -1.09 35.19
C SER A 43 -9.31 -0.67 34.01
N LEU A 44 -8.22 -1.38 33.76
CA LEU A 44 -7.38 -1.20 32.58
C LEU A 44 -6.91 -2.56 32.07
N ALA A 45 -7.04 -2.80 30.77
CA ALA A 45 -6.53 -4.00 30.14
C ALA A 45 -5.76 -3.68 28.86
N LEU A 46 -4.61 -4.32 28.66
CA LEU A 46 -3.91 -4.33 27.38
C LEU A 46 -4.66 -5.26 26.43
N VAL A 47 -4.92 -4.84 25.19
CA VAL A 47 -5.82 -5.54 24.26
C VAL A 47 -5.32 -5.56 22.82
N GLY A 48 -6.00 -6.32 21.96
CA GLY A 48 -5.91 -6.12 20.51
C GLY A 48 -4.60 -6.57 19.91
N GLY A 49 -4.08 -5.74 18.99
CA GLY A 49 -2.84 -6.00 18.28
C GLY A 49 -1.65 -6.11 19.24
N SER A 50 -1.66 -5.36 20.33
CA SER A 50 -0.60 -5.39 21.33
C SER A 50 -0.45 -6.77 21.97
N VAL A 51 -1.56 -7.40 22.38
CA VAL A 51 -1.53 -8.74 22.99
C VAL A 51 -1.11 -9.79 21.97
N ARG A 52 -1.69 -9.74 20.76
CA ARG A 52 -1.32 -10.64 19.66
C ARG A 52 0.17 -10.54 19.31
N ASP A 53 0.67 -9.32 19.16
CA ASP A 53 2.05 -9.09 18.72
C ASP A 53 3.04 -9.43 19.84
N ALA A 54 2.67 -9.26 21.11
CA ALA A 54 3.42 -9.81 22.25
C ALA A 54 3.51 -11.34 22.20
N LEU A 55 2.39 -12.04 21.93
CA LEU A 55 2.36 -13.50 21.77
C LEU A 55 3.21 -13.97 20.57
N LEU A 56 3.29 -13.17 19.50
CA LEU A 56 4.14 -13.44 18.33
C LEU A 56 5.61 -13.02 18.52
N GLY A 57 5.97 -12.38 19.64
CA GLY A 57 7.33 -11.88 19.90
C GLY A 57 7.73 -10.68 19.04
N ARG A 58 6.75 -9.83 18.67
CA ARG A 58 6.89 -8.69 17.77
C ARG A 58 6.29 -7.41 18.36
N LEU A 59 6.17 -7.32 19.68
CA LEU A 59 5.57 -6.16 20.34
C LEU A 59 6.33 -4.88 19.99
N GLY A 60 5.62 -3.92 19.41
CA GLY A 60 6.14 -2.61 19.06
C GLY A 60 6.15 -1.65 20.25
N ASN A 61 6.17 -0.36 19.93
CA ASN A 61 6.01 0.72 20.91
C ASN A 61 4.58 1.26 20.98
N ASP A 62 3.69 0.75 20.12
CA ASP A 62 2.28 1.12 20.08
C ASP A 62 1.50 0.15 20.97
N LEU A 63 0.89 0.68 22.04
CA LEU A 63 0.20 -0.08 23.07
C LEU A 63 -1.29 0.30 23.12
N ASP A 64 -2.14 -0.68 22.92
CA ASP A 64 -3.59 -0.54 22.92
C ASP A 64 -4.17 -1.00 24.27
N PHE A 65 -4.84 -0.09 24.96
CA PHE A 65 -5.53 -0.37 26.20
C PHE A 65 -7.02 -0.12 26.08
N THR A 66 -7.78 -0.77 26.95
CA THR A 66 -9.20 -0.52 27.14
C THR A 66 -9.58 -0.42 28.61
N THR A 67 -10.67 0.26 28.90
CA THR A 67 -11.08 0.67 30.24
C THR A 67 -12.60 0.93 30.30
N ASP A 68 -13.19 0.82 31.48
CA ASP A 68 -14.53 1.31 31.79
C ASP A 68 -14.58 2.84 31.99
N ALA A 69 -13.42 3.50 32.15
CA ALA A 69 -13.33 4.95 32.28
C ALA A 69 -13.83 5.67 31.02
N ARG A 70 -14.64 6.72 31.20
CA ARG A 70 -15.08 7.58 30.10
C ARG A 70 -13.93 8.47 29.61
N PRO A 71 -13.95 8.97 28.37
CA PRO A 71 -12.81 9.70 27.80
C PRO A 71 -12.36 10.93 28.62
N GLU A 72 -13.30 11.61 29.27
CA GLU A 72 -13.03 12.72 30.17
C GLU A 72 -12.24 12.31 31.42
N ASP A 73 -12.47 11.10 31.93
CA ASP A 73 -11.76 10.56 33.09
C ASP A 73 -10.41 10.00 32.66
N VAL A 74 -10.34 9.34 31.51
CA VAL A 74 -9.08 8.95 30.88
C VAL A 74 -8.16 10.16 30.72
N LEU A 75 -8.67 11.28 30.20
CA LEU A 75 -7.90 12.52 30.07
C LEU A 75 -7.38 13.05 31.40
N LYS A 76 -8.19 13.02 32.47
CA LYS A 76 -7.75 13.44 33.82
C LYS A 76 -6.60 12.57 34.33
N ILE A 77 -6.62 11.27 34.04
CA ILE A 77 -5.61 10.31 34.46
C ILE A 77 -4.32 10.47 33.64
N VAL A 78 -4.41 10.58 32.32
CA VAL A 78 -3.22 10.55 31.44
C VAL A 78 -2.53 11.90 31.30
N ARG A 79 -3.23 13.04 31.34
CA ARG A 79 -2.62 14.38 31.19
C ARG A 79 -1.47 14.69 32.18
N PRO A 80 -1.55 14.36 33.48
CA PRO A 80 -0.43 14.59 34.40
C PRO A 80 0.71 13.58 34.28
N TRP A 81 0.53 12.52 33.49
CA TRP A 81 1.46 11.39 33.38
C TRP A 81 2.22 11.39 32.04
N ALA A 82 1.50 11.62 30.96
CA ALA A 82 1.99 11.54 29.59
C ALA A 82 2.87 12.73 29.21
N ASP A 83 3.82 12.48 28.30
CA ASP A 83 4.69 13.51 27.75
C ASP A 83 3.94 14.35 26.69
N ALA A 84 2.96 13.74 26.03
CA ALA A 84 2.05 14.39 25.08
C ALA A 84 0.70 13.65 25.03
N VAL A 85 -0.38 14.36 24.69
CA VAL A 85 -1.75 13.81 24.62
C VAL A 85 -2.45 14.31 23.35
N TRP A 86 -3.21 13.43 22.69
CA TRP A 86 -3.99 13.72 21.49
C TRP A 86 -5.42 13.21 21.61
N GLU A 87 -6.36 14.06 21.19
CA GLU A 87 -7.81 13.85 21.33
C GLU A 87 -8.50 13.52 20.00
N VAL A 88 -7.71 13.21 18.96
CA VAL A 88 -8.20 12.98 17.58
C VAL A 88 -9.20 11.80 17.51
N GLY A 89 -9.14 10.86 18.46
CA GLY A 89 -10.06 9.71 18.58
C GLY A 89 -11.17 9.86 19.62
N ILE A 90 -11.27 11.00 20.32
CA ILE A 90 -12.10 11.11 21.52
C ILE A 90 -13.59 10.94 21.23
N ALA A 91 -14.02 11.35 20.02
CA ALA A 91 -15.39 11.16 19.54
C ALA A 91 -15.78 9.68 19.37
N PHE A 92 -14.80 8.77 19.35
CA PHE A 92 -14.97 7.32 19.27
C PHE A 92 -14.60 6.60 20.56
N GLY A 93 -14.37 7.35 21.65
CA GLY A 93 -13.98 6.81 22.95
C GLY A 93 -12.50 6.57 23.14
N THR A 94 -11.63 7.03 22.23
CA THR A 94 -10.17 6.77 22.30
C THR A 94 -9.40 8.03 22.63
N VAL A 95 -8.56 7.96 23.66
CA VAL A 95 -7.57 8.99 24.02
C VAL A 95 -6.19 8.44 23.76
N GLY A 96 -5.39 9.13 22.95
CA GLY A 96 -4.03 8.72 22.69
C GLY A 96 -3.01 9.61 23.42
N CYS A 97 -1.89 9.04 23.81
CA CYS A 97 -0.82 9.75 24.50
C CYS A 97 0.56 9.13 24.29
N GLN A 98 1.61 9.89 24.59
CA GLN A 98 2.99 9.41 24.56
C GLN A 98 3.54 9.25 25.97
N LYS A 99 4.28 8.17 26.20
CA LYS A 99 5.11 8.06 27.40
C LYS A 99 6.40 7.31 27.13
N ASP A 100 7.55 7.91 27.46
CA ASP A 100 8.87 7.25 27.42
C ASP A 100 9.18 6.57 26.07
N GLY A 101 8.72 7.18 24.97
CA GLY A 101 8.87 6.66 23.61
C GLY A 101 7.79 5.67 23.15
N TYR A 102 6.87 5.27 24.04
CA TYR A 102 5.69 4.48 23.71
C TYR A 102 4.53 5.35 23.28
N GLN A 103 3.80 4.92 22.26
CA GLN A 103 2.49 5.45 21.92
C GLN A 103 1.44 4.59 22.62
N VAL A 104 0.52 5.23 23.33
CA VAL A 104 -0.48 4.58 24.16
C VAL A 104 -1.85 5.05 23.70
N GLU A 105 -2.71 4.14 23.29
CA GLU A 105 -4.11 4.42 22.98
C GLU A 105 -5.00 3.78 24.04
N VAL A 106 -5.79 4.58 24.76
CA VAL A 106 -6.76 4.09 25.76
C VAL A 106 -8.16 4.27 25.21
N THR A 107 -8.89 3.17 25.02
CA THR A 107 -10.24 3.17 24.46
C THR A 107 -11.27 2.70 25.47
N THR A 108 -12.29 3.52 25.75
CA THR A 108 -13.42 3.14 26.61
C THR A 108 -14.19 1.96 26.01
N TYR A 109 -14.64 1.02 26.85
CA TYR A 109 -15.50 -0.10 26.47
C TYR A 109 -16.72 0.37 25.66
N ARG A 110 -17.16 -0.44 24.69
CA ARG A 110 -18.32 -0.16 23.85
C ARG A 110 -19.47 -1.14 24.13
N SER A 111 -20.68 -0.63 24.38
CA SER A 111 -21.89 -1.46 24.63
C SER A 111 -22.83 -1.57 23.43
N GLU A 112 -22.87 -0.62 22.49
CA GLU A 112 -23.73 -0.67 21.28
C GLU A 112 -23.13 0.15 20.14
N ALA A 113 -23.39 -0.28 18.90
CA ALA A 113 -23.17 0.49 17.68
C ALA A 113 -24.47 0.47 16.88
N TYR A 114 -25.39 1.41 17.15
CA TYR A 114 -26.59 1.55 16.34
C TYR A 114 -26.34 2.48 15.17
N ASP A 115 -26.27 1.89 13.98
CA ASP A 115 -27.26 2.07 12.92
C ASP A 115 -26.79 1.21 11.73
N ARG A 116 -27.49 0.10 11.49
CA ARG A 116 -27.19 -0.89 10.42
C ARG A 116 -27.21 -0.28 9.02
N THR A 117 -27.68 0.96 8.88
CA THR A 117 -27.77 1.75 7.65
C THR A 117 -26.90 3.01 7.64
N SER A 118 -26.32 3.41 8.78
CA SER A 118 -25.55 4.66 8.88
C SER A 118 -24.08 4.48 8.53
N ARG A 119 -23.52 5.56 7.98
CA ARG A 119 -22.09 5.75 7.73
C ARG A 119 -21.27 5.99 9.00
N LYS A 120 -21.90 6.24 10.14
CA LYS A 120 -21.25 6.50 11.42
C LYS A 120 -21.88 5.62 12.51
N PRO A 121 -21.10 4.74 13.17
CA PRO A 121 -21.60 4.06 14.35
C PRO A 121 -21.80 5.09 15.47
N GLU A 122 -23.00 5.15 16.05
CA GLU A 122 -23.18 5.81 17.34
C GLU A 122 -22.50 4.94 18.41
N VAL A 123 -21.54 5.49 19.14
CA VAL A 123 -20.81 4.75 20.17
C VAL A 123 -21.59 4.85 21.48
N SER A 124 -22.16 3.75 21.92
CA SER A 124 -22.58 3.59 23.31
C SER A 124 -21.44 2.95 24.10
N TYR A 125 -21.21 3.41 25.33
CA TYR A 125 -20.15 2.90 26.17
C TYR A 125 -20.63 1.72 27.02
N GLY A 126 -19.81 0.69 27.15
CA GLY A 126 -20.08 -0.50 27.94
C GLY A 126 -19.37 -0.50 29.29
N ASP A 127 -19.65 -1.56 30.05
CA ASP A 127 -19.19 -1.72 31.42
C ASP A 127 -18.46 -3.08 31.64
N SER A 128 -18.29 -3.89 30.58
CA SER A 128 -17.62 -5.20 30.63
C SER A 128 -16.60 -5.34 29.51
N ILE A 129 -15.47 -5.96 29.85
CA ILE A 129 -14.40 -6.28 28.89
C ILE A 129 -14.84 -7.36 27.90
N GLU A 130 -15.64 -8.33 28.34
CA GLU A 130 -16.18 -9.39 27.48
C GLU A 130 -17.06 -8.82 26.36
N GLU A 131 -17.87 -7.80 26.67
CA GLU A 131 -18.69 -7.08 25.68
C GLU A 131 -17.85 -6.26 24.68
N ASP A 132 -16.68 -5.76 25.09
CA ASP A 132 -15.73 -5.11 24.18
C ASP A 132 -15.05 -6.15 23.26
N LEU A 133 -14.58 -7.25 23.82
CA LEU A 133 -13.82 -8.27 23.09
C LEU A 133 -14.65 -8.94 21.99
N VAL A 134 -15.93 -9.27 22.24
CA VAL A 134 -16.80 -9.89 21.23
C VAL A 134 -17.04 -8.99 20.01
N ARG A 135 -16.92 -7.68 20.18
CA ARG A 135 -17.10 -6.69 19.10
C ARG A 135 -15.87 -6.51 18.25
N ARG A 136 -14.74 -7.10 18.62
CA ARG A 136 -13.51 -6.98 17.82
C ARG A 136 -13.63 -7.77 16.54
N ASP A 137 -12.74 -7.48 15.63
CA ASP A 137 -12.80 -8.01 14.26
C ASP A 137 -12.52 -9.51 14.21
N PHE A 138 -11.46 -9.96 14.90
CA PHE A 138 -11.02 -11.36 14.90
C PHE A 138 -10.64 -11.82 16.31
N THR A 139 -10.82 -13.12 16.59
CA THR A 139 -10.47 -13.79 17.85
C THR A 139 -9.03 -13.51 18.27
N VAL A 140 -8.09 -13.57 17.33
CA VAL A 140 -6.67 -13.25 17.54
C VAL A 140 -6.41 -11.79 17.94
N ASN A 141 -7.39 -10.90 17.80
CA ASN A 141 -7.36 -9.52 18.28
C ASN A 141 -8.35 -9.29 19.45
N ALA A 142 -9.09 -10.33 19.86
CA ALA A 142 -10.10 -10.30 20.92
C ALA A 142 -9.58 -10.94 22.21
N MET A 143 -8.29 -10.73 22.50
CA MET A 143 -7.63 -11.14 23.74
C MET A 143 -7.22 -9.91 24.55
N ALA A 144 -7.15 -10.08 25.87
CA ALA A 144 -6.73 -9.04 26.79
C ALA A 144 -5.78 -9.55 27.88
N VAL A 145 -5.04 -8.62 28.48
CA VAL A 145 -4.33 -8.81 29.74
C VAL A 145 -4.81 -7.71 30.70
N ALA A 146 -5.61 -8.08 31.69
CA ALA A 146 -6.07 -7.17 32.73
C ALA A 146 -4.90 -6.78 33.64
N LEU A 147 -4.82 -5.49 33.98
CA LEU A 147 -3.75 -4.91 34.77
C LEU A 147 -4.32 -4.24 36.04
N PRO A 148 -3.55 -4.22 37.14
CA PRO A 148 -2.15 -4.65 37.28
C PRO A 148 -1.94 -6.16 37.53
N GLU A 149 -3.01 -6.95 37.70
CA GLU A 149 -2.92 -8.37 38.11
C GLU A 149 -2.32 -9.29 37.03
N LYS A 150 -2.22 -8.83 35.78
CA LYS A 150 -1.70 -9.56 34.61
C LYS A 150 -2.49 -10.83 34.31
N GLU A 151 -3.80 -10.77 34.52
CA GLU A 151 -4.73 -11.85 34.19
C GLU A 151 -5.01 -11.88 32.69
N PHE A 152 -4.81 -13.03 32.05
CA PHE A 152 -5.06 -13.21 30.62
C PHE A 152 -6.53 -13.57 30.38
N ILE A 153 -7.17 -12.85 29.48
CA ILE A 153 -8.60 -12.97 29.16
C ILE A 153 -8.73 -13.31 27.68
N ASP A 154 -9.27 -14.50 27.38
CA ASP A 154 -9.52 -15.00 26.03
C ASP A 154 -10.83 -15.80 25.97
N PRO A 155 -11.99 -15.13 25.97
CA PRO A 155 -13.30 -15.80 25.99
C PRO A 155 -13.66 -16.45 24.64
N HIS A 156 -12.92 -16.16 23.57
CA HIS A 156 -13.27 -16.56 22.19
C HIS A 156 -12.25 -17.50 21.53
N GLY A 157 -11.22 -17.96 22.26
CA GLY A 157 -10.23 -18.90 21.73
C GLY A 157 -9.22 -18.27 20.77
N GLY A 158 -8.93 -16.98 20.92
CA GLY A 158 -7.94 -16.27 20.13
C GLY A 158 -6.53 -16.84 20.25
N LEU A 159 -6.17 -17.44 21.38
CA LEU A 159 -4.87 -18.08 21.58
C LEU A 159 -4.73 -19.35 20.74
N ASP A 160 -5.80 -20.14 20.64
CA ASP A 160 -5.84 -21.36 19.83
C ASP A 160 -5.84 -21.01 18.34
N ASP A 161 -6.68 -20.05 17.91
CA ASP A 161 -6.68 -19.55 16.53
C ASP A 161 -5.32 -18.93 16.14
N LEU A 162 -4.62 -18.27 17.08
CA LEU A 162 -3.26 -17.76 16.87
C LEU A 162 -2.25 -18.89 16.66
N ALA A 163 -2.36 -19.98 17.44
CA ALA A 163 -1.50 -21.15 17.32
C ALA A 163 -1.76 -21.92 16.01
N GLU A 164 -3.03 -21.99 15.59
CA GLU A 164 -3.46 -22.61 14.33
C GLU A 164 -3.25 -21.72 13.10
N ARG A 165 -2.94 -20.43 13.30
CA ARG A 165 -2.79 -19.41 12.24
C ARG A 165 -4.07 -19.22 11.43
N VAL A 166 -5.19 -19.14 12.13
CA VAL A 166 -6.54 -18.99 11.54
C VAL A 166 -7.15 -17.64 11.97
N LEU A 167 -7.83 -16.98 11.05
CA LEU A 167 -8.65 -15.79 11.31
C LEU A 167 -10.12 -16.19 11.42
N ARG A 168 -10.66 -16.08 12.63
CA ARG A 168 -12.07 -16.29 12.97
C ARG A 168 -12.64 -15.04 13.63
N THR A 169 -13.94 -14.80 13.50
CA THR A 169 -14.64 -13.73 14.23
C THR A 169 -15.02 -14.20 15.64
N PRO A 170 -15.04 -13.32 16.67
CA PRO A 170 -15.45 -13.70 18.03
C PRO A 170 -16.92 -14.15 18.13
N GLY A 171 -17.80 -13.49 17.38
CA GLY A 171 -19.20 -13.88 17.16
C GLY A 171 -19.44 -14.40 15.74
N THR A 172 -20.68 -14.34 15.26
CA THR A 172 -20.96 -14.75 13.87
C THR A 172 -20.33 -13.77 12.87
N PRO A 173 -19.75 -14.26 11.76
CA PRO A 173 -19.18 -13.38 10.74
C PRO A 173 -20.20 -12.38 10.17
N GLU A 174 -21.46 -12.81 10.02
CA GLU A 174 -22.55 -11.98 9.49
C GLU A 174 -22.90 -10.79 10.41
N GLU A 175 -22.89 -10.99 11.73
CA GLU A 175 -23.06 -9.90 12.70
C GLU A 175 -21.86 -8.97 12.67
N SER A 176 -20.64 -9.52 12.71
CA SER A 176 -19.40 -8.74 12.66
C SER A 176 -19.32 -7.84 11.42
N PHE A 177 -19.67 -8.36 10.23
CA PHE A 177 -19.68 -7.59 8.99
C PHE A 177 -20.89 -6.66 8.85
N SER A 178 -21.99 -6.95 9.55
CA SER A 178 -23.12 -6.03 9.63
C SER A 178 -22.79 -4.79 10.46
N ASP A 179 -21.98 -4.95 11.51
CA ASP A 179 -21.53 -3.87 12.38
C ASP A 179 -20.48 -2.99 11.70
N ASP A 180 -19.49 -3.59 11.03
CA ASP A 180 -18.52 -2.86 10.21
C ASP A 180 -18.11 -3.67 8.97
N PRO A 181 -18.69 -3.36 7.79
CA PRO A 181 -18.35 -4.04 6.54
C PRO A 181 -16.87 -3.96 6.17
N LEU A 182 -16.12 -2.96 6.70
CA LEU A 182 -14.68 -2.85 6.47
C LEU A 182 -13.91 -4.05 7.04
N ARG A 183 -14.48 -4.81 7.98
CA ARG A 183 -13.84 -6.02 8.53
C ARG A 183 -13.60 -7.09 7.48
N MET A 184 -14.37 -7.13 6.39
CA MET A 184 -14.09 -8.02 5.27
C MET A 184 -12.75 -7.67 4.59
N MET A 185 -12.47 -6.37 4.40
CA MET A 185 -11.17 -5.91 3.91
C MET A 185 -10.05 -6.18 4.94
N ARG A 186 -10.36 -6.03 6.24
CA ARG A 186 -9.41 -6.36 7.33
C ARG A 186 -9.07 -7.86 7.35
N ALA A 187 -10.00 -8.75 7.03
CA ALA A 187 -9.73 -10.18 6.92
C ALA A 187 -8.62 -10.43 5.87
N ALA A 188 -8.77 -9.84 4.68
CA ALA A 188 -7.76 -9.92 3.63
C ALA A 188 -6.42 -9.29 4.05
N ARG A 189 -6.44 -8.13 4.70
CA ARG A 189 -5.21 -7.51 5.22
C ARG A 189 -4.52 -8.41 6.24
N PHE A 190 -5.23 -8.92 7.24
CA PHE A 190 -4.60 -9.72 8.29
C PHE A 190 -4.11 -11.08 7.77
N ALA A 191 -4.83 -11.69 6.84
CA ALA A 191 -4.35 -12.90 6.16
C ALA A 191 -2.99 -12.63 5.49
N ALA A 192 -2.88 -11.50 4.78
CA ALA A 192 -1.65 -11.07 4.11
C ALA A 192 -0.54 -10.58 5.07
N GLN A 193 -0.89 -9.97 6.19
CA GLN A 193 0.06 -9.40 7.15
C GLN A 193 0.64 -10.46 8.09
N LEU A 194 -0.18 -11.42 8.52
CA LEU A 194 0.17 -12.45 9.49
C LEU A 194 0.49 -13.80 8.82
N ASP A 195 0.20 -13.95 7.53
CA ASP A 195 0.30 -15.23 6.79
C ASP A 195 -0.61 -16.29 7.45
N PHE A 196 -1.89 -15.94 7.60
CA PHE A 196 -2.93 -16.73 8.27
C PHE A 196 -4.00 -17.14 7.26
N GLU A 197 -4.61 -18.30 7.48
CA GLU A 197 -5.80 -18.73 6.73
C GLU A 197 -7.05 -18.07 7.30
N VAL A 198 -8.05 -17.81 6.45
CA VAL A 198 -9.36 -17.29 6.89
C VAL A 198 -10.34 -18.44 7.03
N ALA A 199 -11.00 -18.53 8.18
CA ALA A 199 -11.93 -19.63 8.47
C ALA A 199 -13.04 -19.74 7.39
N PRO A 200 -13.46 -20.95 6.99
CA PRO A 200 -14.41 -21.13 5.89
C PRO A 200 -15.74 -20.39 6.06
N GLU A 201 -16.25 -20.29 7.29
CA GLU A 201 -17.46 -19.53 7.63
C GLU A 201 -17.27 -18.02 7.40
N VAL A 202 -16.09 -17.48 7.68
CA VAL A 202 -15.75 -16.07 7.44
C VAL A 202 -15.69 -15.81 5.94
N VAL A 203 -15.02 -16.68 5.17
CA VAL A 203 -14.97 -16.58 3.69
C VAL A 203 -16.37 -16.65 3.07
N LYS A 204 -17.24 -17.53 3.59
CA LYS A 204 -18.62 -17.66 3.14
C LYS A 204 -19.42 -16.37 3.41
N ALA A 205 -19.30 -15.79 4.59
CA ALA A 205 -19.95 -14.53 4.92
C ALA A 205 -19.42 -13.36 4.08
N MET A 206 -18.11 -13.31 3.82
CA MET A 206 -17.50 -12.31 2.93
C MET A 206 -18.13 -12.35 1.52
N LYS A 207 -18.35 -13.57 0.98
CA LYS A 207 -19.02 -13.75 -0.32
C LYS A 207 -20.46 -13.27 -0.30
N ASN A 208 -21.21 -13.64 0.74
CA ASN A 208 -22.64 -13.35 0.82
C ASN A 208 -22.96 -11.88 1.11
N MET A 209 -22.00 -11.13 1.64
CA MET A 209 -22.18 -9.75 2.11
C MET A 209 -21.24 -8.75 1.43
N ALA A 210 -20.59 -9.14 0.33
CA ALA A 210 -19.59 -8.30 -0.34
C ALA A 210 -20.13 -6.91 -0.73
N ASP A 211 -21.41 -6.83 -1.11
CA ASP A 211 -22.12 -5.60 -1.47
C ASP A 211 -22.22 -4.59 -0.32
N ARG A 212 -22.19 -5.07 0.94
CA ARG A 212 -22.23 -4.19 2.12
C ARG A 212 -21.03 -3.26 2.19
N ILE A 213 -19.92 -3.54 1.51
CA ILE A 213 -18.76 -2.63 1.49
C ILE A 213 -19.08 -1.28 0.83
N ASP A 214 -20.10 -1.21 -0.03
CA ASP A 214 -20.45 0.01 -0.77
C ASP A 214 -20.94 1.15 0.15
N ILE A 215 -21.34 0.85 1.38
CA ILE A 215 -21.71 1.87 2.38
C ILE A 215 -20.49 2.50 3.07
N VAL A 216 -19.31 1.87 2.95
CA VAL A 216 -18.07 2.33 3.57
C VAL A 216 -17.45 3.43 2.71
N SER A 217 -16.89 4.47 3.35
CA SER A 217 -16.27 5.56 2.60
C SER A 217 -15.04 5.10 1.82
N ALA A 218 -14.81 5.75 0.67
CA ALA A 218 -13.68 5.45 -0.20
C ALA A 218 -12.33 5.62 0.51
N GLU A 219 -12.20 6.58 1.43
CA GLU A 219 -10.99 6.80 2.23
C GLU A 219 -10.69 5.63 3.17
N ARG A 220 -11.71 5.07 3.83
CA ARG A 220 -11.53 3.90 4.71
C ARG A 220 -11.15 2.66 3.90
N VAL A 221 -11.77 2.47 2.73
CA VAL A 221 -11.40 1.40 1.78
C VAL A 221 -9.97 1.58 1.28
N ARG A 222 -9.59 2.80 0.89
CA ARG A 222 -8.23 3.16 0.44
C ARG A 222 -7.19 2.84 1.51
N ASP A 223 -7.44 3.24 2.75
CA ASP A 223 -6.48 3.05 3.84
C ASP A 223 -6.28 1.56 4.14
N GLU A 224 -7.34 0.77 4.09
CA GLU A 224 -7.26 -0.68 4.27
C GLU A 224 -6.56 -1.38 3.09
N LEU A 225 -6.84 -0.95 1.86
CA LEU A 225 -6.17 -1.42 0.65
C LEU A 225 -4.66 -1.10 0.69
N ASN A 226 -4.27 0.11 1.11
CA ASN A 226 -2.87 0.49 1.26
C ASN A 226 -2.14 -0.42 2.23
N LYS A 227 -2.74 -0.66 3.41
CA LYS A 227 -2.15 -1.56 4.41
C LYS A 227 -2.04 -3.00 3.91
N LEU A 228 -3.04 -3.48 3.16
CA LEU A 228 -2.98 -4.78 2.50
C LEU A 228 -1.82 -4.84 1.49
N ILE A 229 -1.69 -3.86 0.61
CA ILE A 229 -0.63 -3.82 -0.43
C ILE A 229 0.76 -3.72 0.18
N LEU A 230 0.90 -3.00 1.31
CA LEU A 230 2.16 -2.84 2.05
C LEU A 230 2.49 -4.03 2.96
N SER A 231 1.62 -5.02 3.09
CA SER A 231 1.85 -6.21 3.92
C SER A 231 2.98 -7.10 3.38
N ALA A 232 3.34 -8.13 4.16
CA ALA A 232 4.38 -9.09 3.78
C ALA A 232 3.92 -10.04 2.67
N HIS A 233 2.63 -10.43 2.65
CA HIS A 233 2.08 -11.39 1.70
C HIS A 233 0.83 -10.83 0.97
N PRO A 234 0.93 -9.68 0.26
CA PRO A 234 -0.23 -9.02 -0.34
C PRO A 234 -0.96 -9.90 -1.36
N ARG A 235 -0.27 -10.86 -1.99
CA ARG A 235 -0.85 -11.85 -2.91
C ARG A 235 -2.03 -12.60 -2.27
N GLU A 236 -1.88 -13.07 -1.04
CA GLU A 236 -2.89 -13.87 -0.35
C GLU A 236 -4.16 -13.05 -0.10
N GLY A 237 -3.99 -11.84 0.44
CA GLY A 237 -5.13 -10.95 0.70
C GLY A 237 -5.80 -10.47 -0.60
N LEU A 238 -5.04 -10.10 -1.64
CA LEU A 238 -5.60 -9.73 -2.94
C LEU A 238 -6.36 -10.89 -3.59
N THR A 239 -5.86 -12.13 -3.44
CA THR A 239 -6.55 -13.34 -3.90
C THR A 239 -7.86 -13.53 -3.16
N LEU A 240 -7.86 -13.39 -1.83
CA LEU A 240 -9.07 -13.46 -1.04
C LEU A 240 -10.11 -12.40 -1.45
N LEU A 241 -9.69 -11.16 -1.70
CA LEU A 241 -10.60 -10.11 -2.18
C LEU A 241 -11.26 -10.49 -3.51
N VAL A 242 -10.49 -11.06 -4.44
CA VAL A 242 -11.04 -11.46 -5.73
C VAL A 242 -11.97 -12.68 -5.60
N ASP A 243 -11.55 -13.71 -4.87
CA ASP A 243 -12.31 -14.96 -4.73
C ASP A 243 -13.60 -14.79 -3.91
N THR A 244 -13.66 -13.78 -3.04
CA THR A 244 -14.87 -13.41 -2.31
C THR A 244 -15.78 -12.46 -3.09
N GLY A 245 -15.34 -11.95 -4.26
CA GLY A 245 -16.07 -10.95 -5.03
C GLY A 245 -15.93 -9.52 -4.51
N LEU A 246 -15.31 -9.33 -3.34
CA LEU A 246 -15.13 -8.02 -2.71
C LEU A 246 -14.29 -7.06 -3.59
N ALA A 247 -13.31 -7.60 -4.32
CA ALA A 247 -12.52 -6.83 -5.27
C ALA A 247 -13.39 -6.16 -6.36
N GLY A 248 -14.52 -6.76 -6.74
CA GLY A 248 -15.45 -6.17 -7.70
C GLY A 248 -16.05 -4.83 -7.26
N HIS A 249 -16.07 -4.57 -5.96
CA HIS A 249 -16.57 -3.31 -5.39
C HIS A 249 -15.44 -2.29 -5.20
N VAL A 250 -14.32 -2.72 -4.62
CA VAL A 250 -13.25 -1.81 -4.17
C VAL A 250 -12.16 -1.57 -5.22
N LEU A 251 -11.85 -2.59 -6.05
CA LEU A 251 -10.79 -2.56 -7.06
C LEU A 251 -11.18 -3.46 -8.27
N PRO A 252 -12.26 -3.13 -9.00
CA PRO A 252 -12.82 -3.99 -10.05
C PRO A 252 -11.88 -4.25 -11.22
N GLU A 253 -10.89 -3.39 -11.45
CA GLU A 253 -9.88 -3.60 -12.48
C GLU A 253 -9.03 -4.85 -12.22
N LEU A 254 -8.88 -5.26 -10.95
CA LEU A 254 -8.10 -6.44 -10.57
C LEU A 254 -8.76 -7.76 -11.01
N PRO A 255 -10.02 -8.08 -10.65
CA PRO A 255 -10.69 -9.28 -11.16
C PRO A 255 -10.86 -9.26 -12.69
N GLU A 256 -10.98 -8.10 -13.33
CA GLU A 256 -11.05 -7.98 -14.80
C GLU A 256 -9.79 -8.52 -15.50
N LEU A 257 -8.65 -8.64 -14.81
CA LEU A 257 -7.42 -9.23 -15.34
C LEU A 257 -7.50 -10.76 -15.51
N ARG A 258 -8.48 -11.43 -14.88
CA ARG A 258 -8.75 -12.87 -15.11
C ARG A 258 -9.38 -13.04 -16.49
N LEU A 259 -8.58 -12.91 -17.55
CA LEU A 259 -9.02 -13.10 -18.92
C LEU A 259 -9.43 -14.57 -19.11
N GLU A 260 -10.60 -14.81 -19.73
CA GLU A 260 -11.05 -16.15 -20.09
C GLU A 260 -9.96 -16.89 -20.89
N ARG A 261 -9.63 -18.11 -20.45
CA ARG A 261 -8.64 -18.97 -21.08
C ARG A 261 -9.13 -19.40 -22.46
N ASP A 262 -8.38 -19.09 -23.50
CA ASP A 262 -8.58 -19.66 -24.84
C ASP A 262 -8.22 -21.16 -24.85
N GLU A 263 -8.91 -21.95 -25.69
CA GLU A 263 -8.76 -23.41 -25.86
C GLU A 263 -7.29 -23.81 -26.11
N HIS A 264 -6.49 -22.90 -26.66
CA HIS A 264 -5.08 -23.12 -27.00
C HIS A 264 -4.09 -22.87 -25.84
N HIS A 265 -4.52 -22.51 -24.62
CA HIS A 265 -3.66 -22.35 -23.43
C HIS A 265 -2.47 -21.37 -23.59
N ARG A 266 -2.53 -20.45 -24.56
CA ARG A 266 -1.40 -19.54 -24.86
C ARG A 266 -1.39 -18.26 -24.03
N HIS A 267 -2.46 -17.96 -23.30
CA HIS A 267 -2.52 -16.78 -22.45
C HIS A 267 -1.99 -17.12 -21.06
N LYS A 268 -0.86 -16.50 -20.70
CA LYS A 268 -0.53 -16.32 -19.28
C LYS A 268 -1.69 -15.55 -18.67
N ASP A 269 -2.27 -16.08 -17.60
CA ASP A 269 -3.29 -15.37 -16.84
C ASP A 269 -2.71 -14.00 -16.42
N VAL A 270 -3.29 -12.90 -16.95
CA VAL A 270 -2.78 -11.55 -16.71
C VAL A 270 -2.88 -11.22 -15.23
N TYR A 271 -3.90 -11.74 -14.55
CA TYR A 271 -4.05 -11.63 -13.11
C TYR A 271 -2.88 -12.27 -12.36
N ASP A 272 -2.55 -13.52 -12.65
CA ASP A 272 -1.40 -14.20 -12.02
C ASP A 272 -0.08 -13.50 -12.34
N HIS A 273 0.08 -13.03 -13.58
CA HIS A 273 1.25 -12.23 -13.99
C HIS A 273 1.37 -10.98 -13.13
N THR A 274 0.31 -10.19 -12.99
CA THR A 274 0.29 -8.98 -12.16
C THR A 274 0.67 -9.26 -10.71
N LEU A 275 0.19 -10.36 -10.12
CA LEU A 275 0.57 -10.75 -8.76
C LEU A 275 2.06 -11.12 -8.66
N ILE A 276 2.62 -11.81 -9.64
CA ILE A 276 4.06 -12.13 -9.70
C ILE A 276 4.89 -10.84 -9.85
N VAL A 277 4.46 -9.90 -10.69
CA VAL A 277 5.15 -8.61 -10.87
C VAL A 277 5.15 -7.82 -9.56
N LEU A 278 4.05 -7.84 -8.81
CA LEU A 278 3.99 -7.23 -7.47
C LEU A 278 5.03 -7.84 -6.52
N GLU A 279 5.08 -9.17 -6.42
CA GLU A 279 6.06 -9.87 -5.56
C GLU A 279 7.51 -9.58 -5.99
N GLN A 280 7.78 -9.54 -7.29
CA GLN A 280 9.09 -9.21 -7.82
C GLN A 280 9.47 -7.75 -7.57
N ALA A 281 8.52 -6.81 -7.64
CA ALA A 281 8.76 -5.41 -7.31
C ALA A 281 9.10 -5.24 -5.82
N MET A 282 8.40 -5.96 -4.94
CA MET A 282 8.69 -5.99 -3.50
C MET A 282 10.11 -6.47 -3.22
N ALA A 283 10.58 -7.50 -3.94
CA ALA A 283 11.93 -8.03 -3.78
C ALA A 283 13.05 -7.05 -4.20
N LEU A 284 12.70 -5.96 -4.91
CA LEU A 284 13.62 -4.90 -5.34
C LEU A 284 13.57 -3.65 -4.44
N GLU A 285 12.77 -3.66 -3.37
CA GLU A 285 12.68 -2.57 -2.40
C GLU A 285 13.94 -2.53 -1.50
N SER A 286 14.49 -1.33 -1.29
CA SER A 286 15.69 -1.10 -0.48
C SER A 286 15.39 -0.49 0.90
N ASP A 287 14.39 0.39 0.97
CA ASP A 287 14.13 1.26 2.12
C ASP A 287 12.81 0.90 2.82
N GLY A 288 12.40 -0.37 2.71
CA GLY A 288 11.11 -0.88 3.18
C GLY A 288 9.99 -0.79 2.14
N PRO A 289 8.75 -1.14 2.53
CA PRO A 289 7.60 -1.18 1.64
C PRO A 289 7.31 0.16 0.93
N ASP A 290 7.27 0.15 -0.40
CA ASP A 290 7.04 1.32 -1.24
C ASP A 290 5.65 1.29 -1.88
N LEU A 291 4.74 2.12 -1.37
CA LEU A 291 3.35 2.15 -1.84
C LEU A 291 3.24 2.54 -3.33
N VAL A 292 4.06 3.48 -3.81
CA VAL A 292 4.01 3.95 -5.21
C VAL A 292 4.43 2.82 -6.15
N LEU A 293 5.52 2.14 -5.82
CA LEU A 293 6.03 1.02 -6.60
C LEU A 293 5.02 -0.14 -6.63
N ARG A 294 4.52 -0.57 -5.47
CA ARG A 294 3.58 -1.69 -5.37
C ARG A 294 2.24 -1.41 -6.04
N LEU A 295 1.68 -0.21 -5.88
CA LEU A 295 0.46 0.19 -6.61
C LEU A 295 0.71 0.20 -8.12
N SER A 296 1.86 0.69 -8.58
CA SER A 296 2.21 0.70 -10.00
C SER A 296 2.36 -0.73 -10.54
N ALA A 297 2.98 -1.63 -9.78
CA ALA A 297 3.09 -3.04 -10.14
C ALA A 297 1.71 -3.74 -10.20
N LEU A 298 0.83 -3.47 -9.24
CA LEU A 298 -0.53 -4.03 -9.25
C LEU A 298 -1.38 -3.50 -10.43
N LEU A 299 -1.13 -2.26 -10.87
CA LEU A 299 -1.97 -1.58 -11.85
C LEU A 299 -1.37 -1.49 -13.26
N HIS A 300 -0.13 -1.93 -13.50
CA HIS A 300 0.57 -1.72 -14.79
C HIS A 300 -0.20 -2.27 -16.00
N ASP A 301 -0.90 -3.40 -15.80
CA ASP A 301 -1.53 -4.17 -16.85
C ASP A 301 -3.05 -4.03 -16.94
N ILE A 302 -3.67 -3.17 -16.12
CA ILE A 302 -5.15 -3.04 -16.06
C ILE A 302 -5.77 -2.57 -17.38
N GLY A 303 -4.97 -2.02 -18.29
CA GLY A 303 -5.41 -1.64 -19.64
C GLY A 303 -5.60 -2.83 -20.59
N LYS A 304 -5.02 -4.02 -20.30
CA LYS A 304 -5.04 -5.18 -21.20
C LYS A 304 -6.46 -5.67 -21.54
N PRO A 305 -7.38 -5.86 -20.58
CA PRO A 305 -8.74 -6.30 -20.91
C PRO A 305 -9.46 -5.40 -21.92
N ARG A 306 -9.26 -4.08 -21.83
CA ARG A 306 -9.92 -3.09 -22.72
C ARG A 306 -9.23 -2.87 -24.06
N THR A 307 -7.97 -3.31 -24.18
CA THR A 307 -7.17 -3.16 -25.40
C THR A 307 -6.96 -4.47 -26.14
N ARG A 308 -7.54 -5.56 -25.63
CA ARG A 308 -7.50 -6.89 -26.23
C ARG A 308 -8.09 -6.87 -27.64
N ARG A 309 -7.28 -7.26 -28.62
CA ARG A 309 -7.71 -7.50 -30.01
C ARG A 309 -7.28 -8.89 -30.47
N PHE A 310 -8.13 -9.53 -31.27
CA PHE A 310 -7.81 -10.77 -31.96
C PHE A 310 -7.32 -10.40 -33.36
N GLU A 311 -6.08 -10.76 -33.65
CA GLU A 311 -5.46 -10.58 -34.96
C GLU A 311 -5.91 -11.71 -35.91
N ASP A 312 -5.83 -11.46 -37.21
CA ASP A 312 -6.29 -12.38 -38.27
C ASP A 312 -5.58 -13.76 -38.25
N ASP A 313 -4.43 -13.85 -37.60
CA ASP A 313 -3.63 -15.07 -37.45
C ASP A 313 -3.88 -15.83 -36.12
N GLY A 314 -4.90 -15.43 -35.37
CA GLY A 314 -5.25 -16.02 -34.08
C GLY A 314 -4.37 -15.58 -32.91
N ARG A 315 -3.46 -14.61 -33.11
CA ARG A 315 -2.74 -13.98 -31.99
C ARG A 315 -3.62 -12.95 -31.30
N VAL A 316 -3.38 -12.77 -30.00
CA VAL A 316 -4.00 -11.69 -29.22
C VAL A 316 -2.98 -10.59 -28.98
N SER A 317 -3.37 -9.35 -29.25
CA SER A 317 -2.56 -8.16 -29.04
C SER A 317 -3.20 -7.24 -27.98
N PHE A 318 -2.35 -6.43 -27.32
CA PHE A 318 -2.72 -5.46 -26.29
C PHE A 318 -2.03 -4.12 -26.57
N HIS A 319 -2.18 -3.62 -27.79
CA HIS A 319 -1.53 -2.38 -28.21
C HIS A 319 -2.01 -1.19 -27.37
N HIS A 320 -1.06 -0.37 -26.91
CA HIS A 320 -1.30 0.85 -26.12
C HIS A 320 -2.01 0.63 -24.77
N HIS A 321 -1.90 -0.57 -24.18
CA HIS A 321 -2.48 -0.84 -22.87
C HIS A 321 -1.85 0.00 -21.75
N GLU A 322 -0.62 0.47 -21.91
CA GLU A 322 0.06 1.38 -20.99
C GLU A 322 -0.65 2.74 -20.93
N VAL A 323 -1.13 3.27 -22.07
CA VAL A 323 -1.83 4.55 -22.13
C VAL A 323 -3.27 4.42 -21.62
N VAL A 324 -3.95 3.33 -21.97
CA VAL A 324 -5.31 3.06 -21.46
C VAL A 324 -5.26 2.74 -19.98
N GLY A 325 -4.30 1.94 -19.55
CA GLY A 325 -4.02 1.58 -18.16
C GLY A 325 -3.75 2.81 -17.31
N ALA A 326 -2.88 3.73 -17.75
CA ALA A 326 -2.63 4.98 -17.03
C ALA A 326 -3.89 5.83 -16.80
N LYS A 327 -4.78 5.90 -17.80
CA LYS A 327 -6.09 6.58 -17.66
C LYS A 327 -7.01 5.87 -16.69
N MET A 328 -7.03 4.53 -16.70
CA MET A 328 -7.81 3.72 -15.76
C MET A 328 -7.29 3.88 -14.33
N THR A 329 -5.96 3.81 -14.14
CA THR A 329 -5.27 4.03 -12.86
C THR A 329 -5.63 5.38 -12.27
N LYS A 330 -5.52 6.46 -13.07
CA LYS A 330 -5.90 7.81 -12.66
C LYS A 330 -7.36 7.87 -12.18
N LYS A 331 -8.27 7.28 -12.95
CA LYS A 331 -9.70 7.24 -12.61
C LYS A 331 -9.95 6.48 -11.31
N ARG A 332 -9.37 5.28 -11.17
CA ARG A 332 -9.54 4.42 -9.99
C ARG A 332 -9.00 5.08 -8.72
N MET A 333 -7.78 5.59 -8.77
CA MET A 333 -7.16 6.24 -7.61
C MET A 333 -7.86 7.54 -7.21
N THR A 334 -8.41 8.28 -8.18
CA THR A 334 -9.24 9.46 -7.88
C THR A 334 -10.55 9.06 -7.20
N ALA A 335 -11.19 7.96 -7.63
CA ALA A 335 -12.38 7.42 -6.99
C ALA A 335 -12.10 6.98 -5.54
N LEU A 336 -10.93 6.38 -5.30
CA LEU A 336 -10.42 6.01 -3.98
C LEU A 336 -9.84 7.18 -3.16
N LYS A 337 -9.96 8.42 -3.65
CA LYS A 337 -9.56 9.64 -2.91
C LYS A 337 -8.08 9.68 -2.55
N TYR A 338 -7.19 9.13 -3.38
CA TYR A 338 -5.75 9.33 -3.21
C TYR A 338 -5.35 10.79 -3.46
N SER A 339 -4.18 11.19 -2.96
CA SER A 339 -3.63 12.53 -3.23
C SER A 339 -3.30 12.70 -4.71
N ASN A 340 -3.38 13.95 -5.21
CA ASN A 340 -3.08 14.25 -6.61
C ASN A 340 -1.66 13.84 -7.02
N GLU A 341 -0.70 13.94 -6.10
CA GLU A 341 0.69 13.53 -6.29
C GLU A 341 0.79 12.02 -6.49
N LEU A 342 0.20 11.21 -5.59
CA LEU A 342 0.24 9.75 -5.72
C LEU A 342 -0.47 9.28 -6.99
N VAL A 343 -1.62 9.88 -7.32
CA VAL A 343 -2.36 9.59 -8.56
C VAL A 343 -1.48 9.88 -9.78
N LYS A 344 -0.78 11.02 -9.80
CA LYS A 344 0.12 11.41 -10.90
C LYS A 344 1.26 10.42 -11.04
N ASP A 345 1.92 10.08 -9.93
CA ASP A 345 3.13 9.26 -9.95
C ASP A 345 2.85 7.82 -10.36
N VAL A 346 1.84 7.19 -9.76
CA VAL A 346 1.45 5.82 -10.12
C VAL A 346 0.94 5.75 -11.57
N SER A 347 0.10 6.71 -12.00
CA SER A 347 -0.37 6.74 -13.39
C SER A 347 0.79 6.94 -14.38
N ARG A 348 1.80 7.73 -14.02
CA ARG A 348 2.99 7.96 -14.85
C ARG A 348 3.86 6.72 -14.95
N LEU A 349 4.06 5.98 -13.85
CA LEU A 349 4.77 4.70 -13.88
C LEU A 349 4.05 3.68 -14.76
N VAL A 350 2.73 3.57 -14.63
CA VAL A 350 1.89 2.71 -15.50
C VAL A 350 1.99 3.15 -16.97
N GLU A 351 2.03 4.45 -17.27
CA GLU A 351 2.20 4.93 -18.66
C GLU A 351 3.58 4.57 -19.24
N LEU A 352 4.63 4.59 -18.41
CA LEU A 352 6.01 4.44 -18.84
C LEU A 352 6.54 3.01 -18.80
N HIS A 353 5.85 2.05 -18.17
CA HIS A 353 6.42 0.72 -17.87
C HIS A 353 6.90 -0.06 -19.11
N LEU A 354 6.30 0.15 -20.29
CA LEU A 354 6.75 -0.49 -21.54
C LEU A 354 7.85 0.28 -22.27
N ARG A 355 8.19 1.50 -21.84
CA ARG A 355 9.13 2.37 -22.56
C ARG A 355 10.45 1.69 -22.81
N PHE A 356 10.91 0.86 -21.88
CA PHE A 356 12.16 0.13 -22.05
C PHE A 356 12.11 -0.85 -23.24
N HIS A 357 10.98 -1.55 -23.39
CA HIS A 357 10.78 -2.54 -24.45
C HIS A 357 10.51 -1.90 -25.82
N GLY A 358 9.99 -0.66 -25.84
CA GLY A 358 9.69 0.08 -27.06
C GLY A 358 10.91 0.41 -27.93
N TYR A 359 12.12 0.37 -27.38
CA TYR A 359 13.37 0.66 -28.11
C TYR A 359 14.00 -0.57 -28.80
N GLY A 360 13.35 -1.73 -28.77
CA GLY A 360 13.72 -2.91 -29.55
C GLY A 360 15.07 -3.53 -29.16
N THR A 361 15.58 -4.45 -29.99
CA THR A 361 16.91 -5.07 -29.85
C THR A 361 18.06 -4.14 -30.26
N GLY A 362 17.79 -2.86 -30.49
CA GLY A 362 18.76 -1.85 -30.87
C GLY A 362 19.49 -1.27 -29.66
N GLU A 363 20.68 -0.72 -29.89
CA GLU A 363 21.37 0.07 -28.88
C GLU A 363 20.56 1.35 -28.59
N TRP A 364 20.36 1.64 -27.31
CA TRP A 364 19.77 2.91 -26.88
C TRP A 364 20.64 4.08 -27.34
N THR A 365 20.09 5.06 -28.05
CA THR A 365 20.83 6.28 -28.38
C THR A 365 20.88 7.22 -27.17
N ASP A 366 21.86 8.13 -27.09
CA ASP A 366 21.91 9.11 -25.99
C ASP A 366 20.63 9.96 -25.94
N SER A 367 20.04 10.30 -27.10
CA SER A 367 18.75 10.98 -27.15
C SER A 367 17.61 10.15 -26.51
N ALA A 368 17.56 8.85 -26.78
CA ALA A 368 16.57 7.97 -26.18
C ALA A 368 16.74 7.90 -24.64
N VAL A 369 17.99 7.82 -24.17
CA VAL A 369 18.31 7.84 -22.74
C VAL A 369 17.88 9.15 -22.09
N ARG A 370 18.22 10.31 -22.68
CA ARG A 370 17.80 11.63 -22.18
C ARG A 370 16.28 11.76 -22.08
N ARG A 371 15.54 11.32 -23.11
CA ARG A 371 14.07 11.36 -23.10
C ARG A 371 13.50 10.47 -22.02
N TYR A 372 14.03 9.26 -21.86
CA TYR A 372 13.61 8.31 -20.83
C TYR A 372 13.83 8.84 -19.41
N VAL A 373 15.01 9.39 -19.13
CA VAL A 373 15.34 10.02 -17.83
C VAL A 373 14.43 11.23 -17.57
N ARG A 374 14.27 12.12 -18.54
CA ARG A 374 13.37 13.28 -18.43
C ARG A 374 11.93 12.85 -18.17
N ASP A 375 11.44 11.85 -18.89
CA ASP A 375 10.05 11.41 -18.80
C ASP A 375 9.72 10.78 -17.46
N ALA A 376 10.65 10.03 -16.88
CA ALA A 376 10.52 9.44 -15.56
C ALA A 376 10.77 10.47 -14.44
N GLY A 377 11.72 11.38 -14.63
CA GLY A 377 12.11 12.39 -13.64
C GLY A 377 12.41 11.76 -12.26
N PRO A 378 11.75 12.20 -11.18
CA PRO A 378 11.97 11.64 -9.84
C PRO A 378 11.51 10.17 -9.70
N LEU A 379 10.77 9.64 -10.67
CA LEU A 379 10.26 8.27 -10.66
C LEU A 379 11.20 7.26 -11.34
N LEU A 380 12.36 7.69 -11.82
CA LEU A 380 13.28 6.86 -12.60
C LEU A 380 13.66 5.55 -11.89
N ASP A 381 14.04 5.63 -10.61
CA ASP A 381 14.38 4.46 -9.80
C ASP A 381 13.20 3.47 -9.69
N ARG A 382 12.00 3.96 -9.40
CA ARG A 382 10.78 3.13 -9.35
C ARG A 382 10.43 2.55 -10.71
N LEU A 383 10.67 3.27 -11.80
CA LEU A 383 10.45 2.80 -13.16
C LEU A 383 11.40 1.65 -13.50
N HIS A 384 12.66 1.72 -13.08
CA HIS A 384 13.62 0.63 -13.24
C HIS A 384 13.16 -0.62 -12.49
N LYS A 385 12.78 -0.46 -11.21
CA LYS A 385 12.26 -1.57 -10.39
C LYS A 385 11.02 -2.21 -11.02
N LEU A 386 10.04 -1.40 -11.42
CA LEU A 386 8.80 -1.87 -12.06
C LEU A 386 9.06 -2.65 -13.36
N THR A 387 9.97 -2.16 -14.20
CA THR A 387 10.21 -2.81 -15.48
C THR A 387 11.06 -4.07 -15.34
N ARG A 388 12.00 -4.09 -14.38
CA ARG A 388 12.73 -5.32 -14.00
C ARG A 388 11.74 -6.37 -13.47
N SER A 389 10.74 -5.97 -12.68
CA SER A 389 9.72 -6.87 -12.14
C SER A 389 8.69 -7.33 -13.18
N ASP A 390 8.45 -6.58 -14.27
CA ASP A 390 7.54 -7.05 -15.34
C ASP A 390 8.15 -8.20 -16.19
N CYS A 391 9.46 -8.43 -16.07
CA CYS A 391 10.12 -9.54 -16.75
C CYS A 391 9.85 -10.90 -16.08
N THR A 392 8.68 -11.48 -16.32
CA THR A 392 8.26 -12.76 -15.71
C THR A 392 8.71 -14.01 -16.50
N THR A 393 9.76 -13.91 -17.31
CA THR A 393 10.22 -15.06 -18.12
C THR A 393 10.90 -16.13 -17.27
N ARG A 394 10.41 -17.37 -17.34
CA ARG A 394 11.05 -18.54 -16.70
C ARG A 394 12.38 -18.93 -17.39
N ASN A 395 12.66 -18.38 -18.57
CA ASN A 395 13.90 -18.65 -19.29
C ASN A 395 15.04 -17.79 -18.73
N LYS A 396 15.90 -18.41 -17.90
CA LYS A 396 17.07 -17.76 -17.29
C LYS A 396 17.98 -17.03 -18.29
N ARG A 397 18.15 -17.55 -19.51
CA ARG A 397 18.98 -16.88 -20.53
C ARG A 397 18.36 -15.57 -20.99
N LYS A 398 17.03 -15.56 -21.22
CA LYS A 398 16.29 -14.34 -21.60
C LYS A 398 16.26 -13.33 -20.46
N ALA A 399 16.03 -13.79 -19.23
CA ALA A 399 16.09 -12.94 -18.04
C ALA A 399 17.47 -12.29 -17.87
N ASN A 400 18.55 -13.07 -17.96
CA ASN A 400 19.92 -12.55 -17.85
C ASN A 400 20.28 -11.59 -18.99
N ALA A 401 19.79 -11.83 -20.21
CA ALA A 401 20.01 -10.92 -21.33
C ALA A 401 19.30 -9.58 -21.10
N LEU A 402 18.07 -9.60 -20.58
CA LEU A 402 17.34 -8.39 -20.22
C LEU A 402 18.03 -7.65 -19.07
N GLY A 403 18.48 -8.37 -18.04
CA GLY A 403 19.23 -7.80 -16.91
C GLY A 403 20.47 -7.05 -17.39
N ARG A 404 21.30 -7.68 -18.24
CA ARG A 404 22.48 -7.01 -18.82
C ARG A 404 22.14 -5.78 -19.67
N ALA A 405 21.05 -5.83 -20.43
CA ALA A 405 20.61 -4.67 -21.22
C ALA A 405 20.18 -3.51 -20.30
N TYR A 406 19.56 -3.84 -19.16
CA TYR A 406 19.18 -2.87 -18.14
C TYR A 406 20.39 -2.27 -17.42
N ASP A 407 21.33 -3.10 -17.00
CA ASP A 407 22.55 -2.64 -16.32
C ASP A 407 23.35 -1.71 -17.25
N GLY A 408 23.44 -2.04 -18.55
CA GLY A 408 24.06 -1.17 -19.55
C GLY A 408 23.32 0.17 -19.76
N LEU A 409 21.98 0.19 -19.63
CA LEU A 409 21.21 1.44 -19.65
C LEU A 409 21.50 2.30 -18.42
N GLU A 410 21.57 1.70 -17.23
CA GLU A 410 21.90 2.40 -15.99
C GLU A 410 23.31 2.99 -16.00
N GLU A 411 24.31 2.24 -16.47
CA GLU A 411 25.67 2.74 -16.67
C GLU A 411 25.70 3.95 -17.61
N ARG A 412 24.91 3.89 -18.69
CA ARG A 412 24.81 4.98 -19.66
C ARG A 412 24.11 6.21 -19.10
N ILE A 413 23.05 6.02 -18.30
CA ILE A 413 22.38 7.09 -17.55
C ILE A 413 23.38 7.75 -16.60
N ALA A 414 24.15 6.96 -15.84
CA ALA A 414 25.15 7.48 -14.90
C ALA A 414 26.23 8.31 -15.61
N ARG A 415 26.76 7.79 -16.72
CA ARG A 415 27.74 8.49 -17.56
C ARG A 415 27.21 9.82 -18.09
N LEU A 416 26.01 9.82 -18.67
CA LEU A 416 25.41 11.05 -19.20
C LEU A 416 25.05 12.04 -18.07
N LYS A 417 24.69 11.54 -16.88
CA LYS A 417 24.36 12.37 -15.72
C LYS A 417 25.57 13.13 -15.21
N GLU A 418 26.75 12.49 -15.20
CA GLU A 418 28.03 13.13 -14.89
C GLU A 418 28.43 14.17 -15.96
N GLN A 419 28.06 13.93 -17.23
CA GLN A 419 28.43 14.79 -18.34
C GLN A 419 27.49 16.00 -18.54
N GLU A 420 26.19 15.90 -18.22
CA GLU A 420 25.17 16.80 -18.79
C GLU A 420 24.05 17.29 -17.84
N GLU A 421 24.22 17.22 -16.51
CA GLU A 421 23.19 17.58 -15.51
C GLU A 421 21.79 16.98 -15.84
N LEU A 422 21.75 15.67 -16.13
CA LEU A 422 20.52 14.99 -16.60
C LEU A 422 19.31 15.09 -15.65
N ASP A 423 19.53 15.33 -14.36
CA ASP A 423 18.44 15.47 -13.38
C ASP A 423 17.59 16.74 -13.62
N SER A 424 18.13 17.70 -14.38
CA SER A 424 17.49 18.98 -14.68
C SER A 424 17.71 19.39 -16.12
N ILE A 425 17.39 18.51 -17.09
CA ILE A 425 17.47 18.86 -18.51
C ILE A 425 16.60 20.09 -18.81
N ARG A 426 17.28 21.19 -19.10
CA ARG A 426 16.71 22.47 -19.54
C ARG A 426 17.31 22.83 -20.90
N PRO A 427 16.62 23.64 -21.71
CA PRO A 427 17.23 24.24 -22.89
C PRO A 427 18.49 25.04 -22.52
N ASP A 428 19.43 25.13 -23.45
CA ASP A 428 20.67 25.92 -23.27
C ASP A 428 20.41 27.44 -23.19
N LEU A 429 19.20 27.90 -23.57
CA LEU A 429 18.76 29.29 -23.46
C LEU A 429 17.49 29.38 -22.61
N ASP A 430 17.45 30.32 -21.67
CA ASP A 430 16.27 30.58 -20.84
C ASP A 430 15.24 31.51 -21.51
N GLY A 431 14.07 31.66 -20.89
CA GLY A 431 12.98 32.47 -21.43
C GLY A 431 13.31 33.97 -21.56
N ASN A 432 14.27 34.50 -20.80
CA ASN A 432 14.69 35.90 -20.91
C ASN A 432 15.67 36.07 -22.08
N GLN A 433 16.62 35.14 -22.23
CA GLN A 433 17.54 35.10 -23.36
C GLN A 433 16.76 34.97 -24.68
N ILE A 434 15.75 34.09 -24.74
CA ILE A 434 14.89 33.94 -25.93
C ILE A 434 14.21 35.28 -26.29
N GLN A 435 13.70 36.02 -25.30
CA GLN A 435 13.08 37.33 -25.52
C GLN A 435 14.07 38.35 -26.08
N GLU A 436 15.27 38.42 -25.51
CA GLU A 436 16.31 39.35 -25.94
C GLU A 436 16.81 39.02 -27.35
N ILE A 437 17.07 37.75 -27.64
CA ILE A 437 17.61 37.29 -28.91
C ILE A 437 16.62 37.48 -30.06
N LEU A 438 15.34 37.19 -29.83
CA LEU A 438 14.29 37.27 -30.85
C LEU A 438 13.59 38.64 -30.88
N GLY A 439 13.80 39.49 -29.88
CA GLY A 439 13.13 40.78 -29.76
C GLY A 439 11.62 40.68 -29.56
N ILE A 440 11.15 39.59 -28.94
CA ILE A 440 9.71 39.32 -28.75
C ILE A 440 9.25 39.61 -27.31
N ARG A 441 7.98 40.02 -27.16
CA ARG A 441 7.36 40.24 -25.84
C ARG A 441 6.94 38.91 -25.20
N PRO A 442 6.74 38.88 -23.86
CA PRO A 442 6.14 37.75 -23.16
C PRO A 442 4.86 37.23 -23.83
N GLY A 443 4.84 35.94 -24.20
CA GLY A 443 3.69 35.33 -24.86
C GLY A 443 3.90 33.87 -25.28
N PRO A 444 2.90 33.23 -25.93
CA PRO A 444 2.94 31.82 -26.33
C PRO A 444 4.14 31.44 -27.22
N ALA A 445 4.63 32.38 -28.03
CA ALA A 445 5.79 32.21 -28.90
C ALA A 445 7.07 31.82 -28.13
N ILE A 446 7.27 32.37 -26.93
CA ILE A 446 8.42 32.00 -26.07
C ILE A 446 8.30 30.54 -25.63
N GLY A 447 7.09 30.09 -25.28
CA GLY A 447 6.86 28.69 -24.92
C GLY A 447 7.13 27.72 -26.06
N GLN A 448 6.80 28.11 -27.30
CA GLN A 448 7.12 27.33 -28.50
C GLN A 448 8.62 27.27 -28.76
N ALA A 449 9.31 28.42 -28.69
CA ALA A 449 10.77 28.51 -28.82
C ALA A 449 11.49 27.67 -27.74
N TYR A 450 11.03 27.77 -26.50
CA TYR A 450 11.55 26.99 -25.38
C TYR A 450 11.36 25.49 -25.62
N LYS A 451 10.20 25.07 -26.12
CA LYS A 451 9.92 23.67 -26.47
C LYS A 451 10.83 23.18 -27.60
N PHE A 452 11.03 23.98 -28.65
CA PHE A 452 11.95 23.66 -29.74
C PHE A 452 13.37 23.46 -29.22
N LEU A 453 13.90 24.40 -28.43
CA LEU A 453 15.24 24.28 -27.86
C LEU A 453 15.37 23.09 -26.90
N LEU A 454 14.31 22.77 -26.16
CA LEU A 454 14.29 21.57 -25.33
C LEU A 454 14.37 20.29 -26.17
N GLU A 455 13.64 20.22 -27.28
CA GLU A 455 13.72 19.10 -28.21
C GLU A 455 15.14 18.96 -28.79
N LEU A 456 15.76 20.08 -29.16
CA LEU A 456 17.13 20.11 -29.66
C LEU A 456 18.16 19.65 -28.60
N ARG A 457 18.02 20.10 -27.35
CA ARG A 457 18.83 19.65 -26.21
C ARG A 457 18.69 18.14 -25.96
N LEU A 458 17.50 17.59 -26.13
CA LEU A 458 17.28 16.14 -25.95
C LEU A 458 17.83 15.32 -27.11
N GLU A 459 17.85 15.87 -28.32
CA GLU A 459 18.40 15.21 -29.50
C GLU A 459 19.93 15.21 -29.49
N ASN A 460 20.53 16.38 -29.29
CA ASN A 460 21.96 16.59 -29.48
C ASN A 460 22.77 16.61 -28.19
N GLY A 461 22.14 16.79 -27.03
CA GLY A 461 22.82 17.06 -25.77
C GLY A 461 23.11 18.56 -25.58
N PRO A 462 23.95 18.92 -24.59
CA PRO A 462 24.40 20.29 -24.39
C PRO A 462 25.02 20.89 -25.63
N MET A 463 24.67 22.14 -25.90
CA MET A 463 25.23 22.91 -27.00
C MET A 463 25.89 24.18 -26.48
N GLU A 464 26.93 24.62 -27.18
CA GLU A 464 27.51 25.94 -26.96
C GLU A 464 26.46 27.02 -27.22
N HIS A 465 26.51 28.09 -26.41
CA HIS A 465 25.51 29.16 -26.42
C HIS A 465 25.24 29.68 -27.84
N ASP A 466 26.29 30.01 -28.60
CA ASP A 466 26.15 30.60 -29.94
C ASP A 466 25.50 29.65 -30.95
N VAL A 467 25.69 28.34 -30.79
CA VAL A 467 25.05 27.31 -31.61
C VAL A 467 23.55 27.27 -31.31
N ALA A 468 23.17 27.32 -30.03
CA ALA A 468 21.77 27.38 -29.62
C ALA A 468 21.07 28.67 -30.11
N VAL A 469 21.77 29.81 -30.07
CA VAL A 469 21.27 31.08 -30.62
C VAL A 469 21.03 31.00 -32.13
N ALA A 470 21.97 30.41 -32.87
CA ALA A 470 21.84 30.24 -34.31
C ALA A 470 20.64 29.38 -34.68
N ALA A 471 20.49 28.21 -34.03
CA ALA A 471 19.37 27.30 -34.24
C ALA A 471 18.02 27.95 -33.88
N LEU A 472 17.97 28.72 -32.79
CA LEU A 472 16.78 29.47 -32.38
C LEU A 472 16.33 30.47 -33.47
N LYS A 473 17.28 31.24 -34.02
CA LYS A 473 16.99 32.24 -35.06
C LYS A 473 16.51 31.59 -36.36
N GLU A 474 17.14 30.48 -36.75
CA GLU A 474 16.77 29.73 -37.95
C GLU A 474 15.34 29.18 -37.83
N TRP A 475 15.03 28.52 -36.70
CA TRP A 475 13.68 28.02 -36.42
C TRP A 475 12.64 29.15 -36.40
N TRP A 476 12.95 30.28 -35.78
CA TRP A 476 12.04 31.42 -35.70
C TRP A 476 11.75 32.02 -37.08
N ALA A 477 12.76 32.17 -37.94
CA ALA A 477 12.59 32.63 -39.31
C ALA A 477 11.71 31.67 -40.14
N ALA A 478 11.86 30.36 -39.94
CA ALA A 478 11.02 29.37 -40.61
C ALA A 478 9.54 29.44 -40.17
N GLN A 479 9.27 29.73 -38.88
CA GLN A 479 7.91 29.93 -38.39
C GLN A 479 7.25 31.17 -39.00
N GLN A 480 7.98 32.28 -39.13
CA GLN A 480 7.44 33.52 -39.72
C GLN A 480 7.15 33.40 -41.22
N ASN A 481 7.79 32.47 -41.92
CA ASN A 481 7.54 32.20 -43.34
C ASN A 481 6.37 31.23 -43.58
N ALA A 482 5.85 30.61 -42.52
CA ALA A 482 4.76 29.64 -42.58
C ALA A 482 3.37 30.23 -42.22
N GLU A 483 3.36 31.45 -41.65
CA GLU A 483 2.19 32.33 -41.53
C GLU A 483 2.05 33.21 -42.77
#